data_AF-A0A369KFH9-F1
#
_entry.id   AF-A0A369KFH9-F1
#
_cell.length_a   1.000
_cell.length_b   1.000
_cell.length_c   1.000
_cell.angle_alpha   90.00
_cell.angle_beta   90.00
_cell.angle_gamma   90.00
#
_symmetry.space_group_name_H-M   'P 1'
#
loop_
_entity.id
_entity.type
_entity.pdbx_description
1 polymer ?
#
loop_
_entity_poly.entity_id
_entity_poly.type
_entity_poly.pdbx_seq_one_letter_code
_entity_poly.pdbx_strand_id
1 'polypeptide(L)'
;MFRSIRHATCSSCRLYSTQPVKPPVKLIGELRKLTEVSITKAREALTATKNDVNLALEWLQKDLATSGAQKAAKVEGRHTGEGLISTSVLSNGIGSRSGLGQGGVRAAMVELNCETDFVGRNELFGRLAADIAHTAAYISDPAGSQDTTFHTLSLDVLNDAPLISESQPNAPSSATVGSSIRDTIAKVGEKISLRRAVSLVESPPPAQSNVGLRLASYNHGAITIPTQGRIGSLALLALKSPRLAELFASEAFRGDLERLERSLARQIAGFETLSISSPKDTKLETALYDQPFMMFPDNSSGETVHEVLWKWAQQKGLVGSEEEVESGGLVVLDFRKWTVGETADAVPQE
;
A
#
# COMPACT_ATOMS: atom_id res chain seq x y z
N MET A 1 -35.60 -80.33 -42.42
CA MET A 1 -35.41 -79.13 -43.28
C MET A 1 -35.21 -77.91 -42.39
N PHE A 2 -33.97 -77.51 -42.12
CA PHE A 2 -33.67 -76.30 -41.33
C PHE A 2 -33.50 -75.10 -42.27
N ARG A 3 -34.30 -74.04 -42.09
CA ARG A 3 -34.18 -72.78 -42.82
C ARG A 3 -33.18 -71.85 -42.12
N SER A 4 -32.19 -71.41 -42.88
CA SER A 4 -31.12 -70.48 -42.49
C SER A 4 -31.67 -69.06 -42.25
N ILE A 5 -31.38 -68.50 -41.09
CA ILE A 5 -31.61 -67.09 -40.74
C ILE A 5 -30.35 -66.31 -41.13
N ARG A 6 -30.45 -65.44 -42.14
CA ARG A 6 -29.36 -64.51 -42.51
C ARG A 6 -29.36 -63.31 -41.56
N HIS A 7 -28.24 -63.10 -40.87
CA HIS A 7 -27.99 -61.95 -40.03
C HIS A 7 -27.92 -60.66 -40.87
N ALA A 8 -28.69 -59.65 -40.49
CA ALA A 8 -28.56 -58.29 -41.00
C ALA A 8 -27.26 -57.68 -40.45
N THR A 9 -26.37 -57.25 -41.33
CA THR A 9 -25.15 -56.53 -40.97
C THR A 9 -25.51 -55.14 -40.48
N CYS A 10 -25.24 -54.87 -39.21
CA CYS A 10 -25.33 -53.56 -38.60
C CYS A 10 -24.27 -52.64 -39.24
N SER A 11 -24.71 -51.61 -39.97
CA SER A 11 -23.84 -50.56 -40.49
C SER A 11 -23.28 -49.76 -39.30
N SER A 12 -21.97 -49.88 -39.07
CA SER A 12 -21.26 -49.08 -38.07
C SER A 12 -21.35 -47.60 -38.41
N CYS A 13 -22.21 -46.85 -37.70
CA CYS A 13 -22.20 -45.39 -37.75
C CYS A 13 -20.86 -44.88 -37.18
N ARG A 14 -19.98 -44.37 -38.06
CA ARG A 14 -18.81 -43.61 -37.62
C ARG A 14 -19.30 -42.28 -37.05
N LEU A 15 -19.30 -42.16 -35.72
CA LEU A 15 -19.45 -40.86 -35.05
C LEU A 15 -18.17 -40.06 -35.33
N TYR A 16 -18.24 -39.13 -36.28
CA TYR A 16 -17.20 -38.12 -36.44
C TYR A 16 -17.23 -37.23 -35.20
N SER A 17 -16.29 -37.46 -34.27
CA SER A 17 -15.98 -36.50 -33.22
C SER A 17 -15.40 -35.26 -33.90
N THR A 18 -16.22 -34.24 -34.12
CA THR A 18 -15.73 -32.95 -34.57
C THR A 18 -14.83 -32.39 -33.48
N GLN A 19 -13.56 -32.14 -33.81
CA GLN A 19 -12.62 -31.50 -32.89
C GLN A 19 -13.25 -30.21 -32.33
N PRO A 20 -13.18 -29.96 -31.01
CA PRO A 20 -13.74 -28.75 -30.44
C PRO A 20 -13.13 -27.54 -31.14
N VAL A 21 -13.98 -26.62 -31.61
CA VAL A 21 -13.56 -25.44 -32.36
C VAL A 21 -12.65 -24.61 -31.46
N LYS A 22 -11.37 -24.50 -31.84
CA LYS A 22 -10.38 -23.72 -31.09
C LYS A 22 -10.77 -22.24 -31.09
N PRO A 23 -10.84 -21.57 -29.92
CA PRO A 23 -11.17 -20.15 -29.88
C PRO A 23 -10.18 -19.29 -30.70
N PRO A 24 -10.68 -18.32 -31.49
CA PRO A 24 -9.83 -17.37 -32.22
C PRO A 24 -8.88 -16.61 -31.30
N VAL A 25 -7.63 -16.42 -31.73
CA VAL A 25 -6.59 -15.69 -30.97
C VAL A 25 -7.01 -14.26 -30.65
N LYS A 26 -7.76 -13.61 -31.56
CA LYS A 26 -8.29 -12.26 -31.35
C LYS A 26 -9.23 -12.18 -30.15
N LEU A 27 -10.17 -13.13 -30.02
CA LEU A 27 -11.13 -13.18 -28.91
C LEU A 27 -10.44 -13.52 -27.58
N ILE A 28 -9.44 -14.40 -27.60
CA ILE A 28 -8.60 -14.67 -26.42
C ILE A 28 -7.89 -13.38 -25.98
N GLY A 29 -7.34 -12.62 -26.93
CA GLY A 29 -6.69 -11.34 -26.65
C GLY A 29 -7.66 -10.29 -26.10
N GLU A 30 -8.86 -10.20 -26.65
CA GLU A 30 -9.93 -9.30 -26.18
C GLU A 30 -10.34 -9.63 -24.75
N LEU A 31 -10.66 -10.90 -24.46
CA LEU A 31 -11.09 -11.33 -23.12
C LEU A 31 -9.99 -11.08 -22.07
N ARG A 32 -8.71 -11.29 -22.44
CA ARG A 32 -7.58 -10.99 -21.56
C ARG A 32 -7.38 -9.51 -21.31
N LYS A 33 -7.64 -8.63 -22.28
CA LYS A 33 -7.60 -7.19 -22.06
C LYS A 33 -8.65 -6.72 -21.06
N LEU A 34 -9.78 -7.42 -20.99
CA LEU A 34 -10.89 -7.08 -20.09
C LEU A 34 -10.73 -7.68 -18.69
N THR A 35 -10.10 -8.85 -18.56
CA THR A 35 -10.12 -9.64 -17.31
C THR A 35 -8.75 -10.02 -16.75
N GLU A 36 -7.70 -9.91 -17.57
CA GLU A 36 -6.31 -10.22 -17.24
C GLU A 36 -6.07 -11.66 -16.76
N VAL A 37 -6.97 -12.58 -17.09
CA VAL A 37 -6.83 -14.01 -16.78
C VAL A 37 -5.75 -14.67 -17.65
N SER A 38 -5.31 -15.87 -17.23
CA SER A 38 -4.37 -16.68 -17.98
C SER A 38 -4.90 -17.07 -19.36
N ILE A 39 -4.00 -17.27 -20.33
CA ILE A 39 -4.37 -17.64 -21.71
C ILE A 39 -5.19 -18.93 -21.75
N THR A 40 -4.81 -19.92 -20.93
CA THR A 40 -5.54 -21.19 -20.84
C THR A 40 -6.95 -20.96 -20.33
N LYS A 41 -7.12 -20.12 -19.30
CA LYS A 41 -8.44 -19.85 -18.74
C LYS A 41 -9.34 -19.06 -19.69
N ALA A 42 -8.79 -18.09 -20.42
CA ALA A 42 -9.50 -17.39 -21.47
C ALA A 42 -9.98 -18.35 -22.59
N ARG A 43 -9.16 -19.35 -22.96
CA ARG A 43 -9.56 -20.39 -23.93
C ARG A 43 -10.68 -21.28 -23.38
N GLU A 44 -10.59 -21.71 -22.12
CA GLU A 44 -11.63 -22.50 -21.46
C GLU A 44 -12.96 -21.75 -21.46
N ALA A 45 -12.95 -20.48 -21.04
CA ALA A 45 -14.14 -19.64 -20.98
C ALA A 45 -14.81 -19.49 -22.36
N LEU A 46 -14.03 -19.15 -23.39
CA LEU A 46 -14.54 -19.01 -24.76
C LEU A 46 -15.04 -20.35 -25.32
N THR A 47 -14.38 -21.46 -24.99
CA THR A 47 -14.84 -22.80 -25.42
C THR A 47 -16.17 -23.16 -24.77
N ALA A 48 -16.32 -22.90 -23.46
CA ALA A 48 -17.54 -23.18 -22.71
C ALA A 48 -18.74 -22.33 -23.18
N THR A 49 -18.46 -21.16 -23.74
CA THR A 49 -19.46 -20.14 -24.13
C THR A 49 -19.60 -19.99 -25.63
N LYS A 50 -19.06 -20.94 -26.41
CA LYS A 50 -19.15 -20.96 -27.89
C LYS A 50 -18.64 -19.66 -28.54
N ASN A 51 -17.55 -19.12 -27.99
CA ASN A 51 -16.88 -17.88 -28.41
C ASN A 51 -17.69 -16.60 -28.20
N ASP A 52 -18.71 -16.62 -27.34
CA ASP A 52 -19.41 -15.41 -26.91
C ASP A 52 -18.63 -14.70 -25.79
N VAL A 53 -18.16 -13.48 -26.05
CA VAL A 53 -17.32 -12.72 -25.11
C VAL A 53 -18.08 -12.36 -23.84
N ASN A 54 -19.36 -11.98 -23.93
CA ASN A 54 -20.14 -11.55 -22.76
C ASN A 54 -20.43 -12.73 -21.84
N LEU A 55 -20.84 -13.86 -22.42
CA LEU A 55 -21.02 -15.08 -21.66
C LEU A 55 -19.69 -15.58 -21.08
N ALA A 56 -18.57 -15.40 -21.79
CA ALA A 56 -17.24 -15.75 -21.28
C ALA A 56 -16.85 -14.91 -20.05
N LEU A 57 -17.19 -13.62 -20.03
CA LEU A 57 -16.98 -12.75 -18.87
C LEU A 57 -17.76 -13.23 -17.65
N GLU A 58 -19.05 -13.51 -17.82
CA GLU A 58 -19.89 -14.06 -16.73
C GLU A 58 -19.38 -15.41 -16.24
N TRP A 59 -18.94 -16.27 -17.17
CA TRP A 59 -18.37 -17.57 -16.85
C TRP A 59 -17.09 -17.43 -16.03
N LEU A 60 -16.20 -16.51 -16.41
CA LEU A 60 -14.97 -16.23 -15.67
C LEU A 60 -15.26 -15.69 -14.27
N GLN A 61 -16.24 -14.80 -14.13
CA GLN A 61 -16.63 -14.26 -12.82
C GLN A 61 -17.15 -15.35 -11.89
N LYS A 62 -18.01 -16.25 -12.39
CA LYS A 62 -18.53 -17.40 -11.63
C LYS A 62 -17.41 -18.38 -11.29
N ASP A 63 -16.53 -18.70 -12.24
CA ASP A 63 -15.40 -19.58 -12.01
C ASP A 63 -14.43 -19.02 -10.97
N LEU A 64 -14.15 -17.71 -11.00
CA LEU A 64 -13.28 -17.05 -10.04
C LEU A 64 -13.83 -17.18 -8.61
N ALA A 65 -15.13 -16.90 -8.43
CA ALA A 65 -15.80 -17.03 -7.13
C ALA A 65 -15.75 -18.47 -6.57
N THR A 66 -15.82 -19.49 -7.44
CA THR A 66 -15.78 -20.90 -7.02
C THR A 66 -14.36 -21.45 -6.84
N SER A 67 -13.42 -21.06 -7.71
CA SER A 67 -12.08 -21.65 -7.79
C SER A 67 -11.00 -20.87 -7.04
N GLY A 68 -11.25 -19.61 -6.69
CA GLY A 68 -10.29 -18.73 -6.02
C GLY A 68 -9.79 -19.29 -4.70
N ALA A 69 -10.69 -19.71 -3.82
CA ALA A 69 -10.34 -20.30 -2.53
C ALA A 69 -9.50 -21.57 -2.67
N GLN A 70 -9.87 -22.47 -3.61
CA GLN A 70 -9.11 -23.69 -3.85
C GLN A 70 -7.71 -23.42 -4.41
N LYS A 71 -7.56 -22.45 -5.31
CA LYS A 71 -6.27 -22.07 -5.87
C LYS A 71 -5.38 -21.41 -4.82
N ALA A 72 -5.94 -20.55 -3.97
CA ALA A 72 -5.22 -19.95 -2.85
C ALA A 72 -4.72 -21.02 -1.87
N ALA A 73 -5.56 -21.97 -1.47
CA ALA A 73 -5.17 -23.07 -0.59
C ALA A 73 -4.02 -23.92 -1.16
N LYS A 74 -3.97 -24.11 -2.49
CA LYS A 74 -2.87 -24.86 -3.15
C LYS A 74 -1.50 -24.17 -3.05
N VAL A 75 -1.46 -22.86 -2.85
CA VAL A 75 -0.23 -22.08 -2.82
C VAL A 75 0.11 -21.54 -1.44
N GLU A 76 -0.78 -21.68 -0.45
CA GLU A 76 -0.65 -21.13 0.91
C GLU A 76 0.66 -21.46 1.63
N GLY A 77 1.22 -22.65 1.43
CA GLY A 77 2.49 -23.07 2.04
C GLY A 77 3.76 -22.49 1.40
N ARG A 78 3.65 -21.77 0.29
CA ARG A 78 4.81 -21.24 -0.44
C ARG A 78 5.41 -20.01 0.24
N HIS A 79 6.69 -19.75 -0.01
CA HIS A 79 7.37 -18.58 0.53
C HIS A 79 7.16 -17.35 -0.36
N THR A 80 6.86 -16.21 0.26
CA THR A 80 6.62 -14.91 -0.37
C THR A 80 7.60 -13.86 0.16
N GLY A 81 8.82 -13.83 -0.39
CA GLY A 81 9.88 -12.88 -0.01
C GLY A 81 9.88 -11.58 -0.84
N GLU A 82 9.20 -11.59 -1.98
CA GLU A 82 9.08 -10.45 -2.89
C GLU A 82 7.78 -9.68 -2.63
N GLY A 83 7.57 -8.52 -3.29
CA GLY A 83 6.35 -7.73 -3.12
C GLY A 83 6.56 -6.21 -3.14
N LEU A 84 5.63 -5.50 -2.49
CA LEU A 84 5.57 -4.04 -2.41
C LEU A 84 5.18 -3.57 -0.99
N ILE A 85 5.81 -2.49 -0.55
CA ILE A 85 5.27 -1.60 0.48
C ILE A 85 4.42 -0.55 -0.22
N SER A 86 3.15 -0.43 0.18
CA SER A 86 2.22 0.58 -0.33
C SER A 86 1.78 1.51 0.79
N THR A 87 1.83 2.81 0.57
CA THR A 87 1.35 3.84 1.49
C THR A 87 0.10 4.50 0.93
N SER A 88 -0.82 4.91 1.80
CA SER A 88 -1.93 5.77 1.43
C SER A 88 -2.07 6.87 2.47
N VAL A 89 -2.05 8.12 2.02
CA VAL A 89 -2.15 9.31 2.87
C VAL A 89 -3.42 10.06 2.49
N LEU A 90 -4.46 9.91 3.32
CA LEU A 90 -5.75 10.56 3.10
C LEU A 90 -5.74 12.01 3.59
N SER A 91 -5.04 12.26 4.70
CA SER A 91 -4.75 13.59 5.22
C SER A 91 -3.35 13.63 5.81
N ASN A 92 -2.53 14.59 5.38
CA ASN A 92 -1.17 14.78 5.89
C ASN A 92 -1.08 15.83 7.01
N GLY A 93 -2.20 16.17 7.66
CA GLY A 93 -2.23 17.05 8.82
C GLY A 93 -2.62 18.50 8.51
N ILE A 94 -2.15 19.43 9.32
CA ILE A 94 -2.46 20.86 9.16
C ILE A 94 -1.99 21.37 7.78
N GLY A 95 -2.80 22.26 7.17
CA GLY A 95 -2.51 22.83 5.86
C GLY A 95 -2.67 21.87 4.68
N SER A 96 -3.21 20.66 4.91
CA SER A 96 -3.45 19.69 3.85
C SER A 96 -4.34 20.25 2.74
N ARG A 97 -3.94 20.01 1.48
CA ARG A 97 -4.71 20.38 0.28
C ARG A 97 -5.74 19.30 -0.11
N SER A 98 -5.68 18.09 0.46
CA SER A 98 -6.66 17.02 0.17
C SER A 98 -7.96 17.26 0.96
N GLY A 99 -9.11 17.05 0.31
CA GLY A 99 -10.45 17.46 0.77
C GLY A 99 -11.01 16.80 2.05
N LEU A 100 -10.19 16.08 2.82
CA LEU A 100 -10.51 15.62 4.18
C LEU A 100 -10.03 16.61 5.25
N GLY A 101 -9.59 17.80 4.82
CA GLY A 101 -8.92 18.87 5.56
C GLY A 101 -9.65 19.40 6.80
N GLN A 102 -9.59 18.62 7.88
CA GLN A 102 -9.83 19.12 9.23
C GLN A 102 -8.54 19.33 10.02
N GLY A 103 -7.35 19.11 9.44
CA GLY A 103 -6.05 19.30 10.12
C GLY A 103 -5.55 18.08 10.91
N GLY A 104 -6.30 16.98 10.91
CA GLY A 104 -5.88 15.68 11.43
C GLY A 104 -4.99 14.92 10.45
N VAL A 105 -4.29 13.90 10.94
CA VAL A 105 -3.46 13.02 10.12
C VAL A 105 -4.19 11.70 9.91
N ARG A 106 -4.21 11.21 8.68
CA ARG A 106 -4.79 9.90 8.35
C ARG A 106 -3.99 9.24 7.25
N ALA A 107 -3.35 8.13 7.59
CA ALA A 107 -2.59 7.34 6.64
C ALA A 107 -2.49 5.87 7.05
N ALA A 108 -2.09 5.03 6.10
CA ALA A 108 -1.69 3.66 6.36
C ALA A 108 -0.52 3.25 5.48
N MET A 109 0.19 2.23 5.92
CA MET A 109 1.23 1.54 5.16
C MET A 109 1.01 0.04 5.29
N VAL A 110 1.09 -0.68 4.17
CA VAL A 110 0.88 -2.12 4.10
C VAL A 110 2.02 -2.78 3.34
N GLU A 111 2.38 -3.99 3.74
CA GLU A 111 3.27 -4.86 2.97
C GLU A 111 2.46 -5.99 2.35
N LEU A 112 2.39 -6.01 1.02
CA LEU A 112 1.82 -7.10 0.26
C LEU A 112 2.97 -7.88 -0.39
N ASN A 113 3.06 -9.17 -0.09
CA ASN A 113 4.11 -10.03 -0.63
C ASN A 113 3.60 -11.00 -1.70
N CYS A 114 4.52 -11.42 -2.57
CA CYS A 114 4.35 -12.44 -3.60
C CYS A 114 5.58 -13.35 -3.69
N GLU A 115 5.53 -14.40 -4.52
CA GLU A 115 6.64 -15.35 -4.68
C GLU A 115 7.77 -14.75 -5.51
N THR A 116 7.45 -14.09 -6.63
CA THR A 116 8.43 -13.56 -7.58
C THR A 116 8.36 -12.04 -7.75
N ASP A 117 9.46 -11.43 -8.18
CA ASP A 117 9.50 -10.01 -8.50
C ASP A 117 8.60 -9.68 -9.71
N PHE A 118 8.46 -10.60 -10.68
CA PHE A 118 7.56 -10.44 -11.83
C PHE A 118 6.12 -10.13 -11.42
N VAL A 119 5.58 -10.81 -10.39
CA VAL A 119 4.26 -10.49 -9.85
C VAL A 119 4.29 -9.17 -9.08
N GLY A 120 5.33 -8.89 -8.31
CA GLY A 120 5.48 -7.62 -7.58
C GLY A 120 5.51 -6.39 -8.49
N ARG A 121 5.90 -6.54 -9.76
CA ARG A 121 5.89 -5.46 -10.78
C ARG A 121 4.61 -5.44 -11.64
N ASN A 122 3.68 -6.36 -11.40
CA ASN A 122 2.45 -6.47 -12.18
C ASN A 122 1.45 -5.37 -11.77
N GLU A 123 0.77 -4.76 -12.75
CA GLU A 123 -0.21 -3.69 -12.50
C GLU A 123 -1.38 -4.15 -11.61
N LEU A 124 -1.88 -5.38 -11.76
CA LEU A 124 -2.93 -5.93 -10.89
C LEU A 124 -2.48 -5.98 -9.43
N PHE A 125 -1.25 -6.44 -9.22
CA PHE A 125 -0.67 -6.54 -7.88
C PHE A 125 -0.47 -5.15 -7.26
N GLY A 126 0.07 -4.21 -8.04
CA GLY A 126 0.23 -2.82 -7.63
C GLY A 126 -1.10 -2.16 -7.26
N ARG A 127 -2.13 -2.29 -8.12
CA ARG A 127 -3.47 -1.73 -7.83
C ARG A 127 -4.07 -2.35 -6.56
N LEU A 128 -3.97 -3.67 -6.40
CA LEU A 128 -4.43 -4.34 -5.18
C LEU A 128 -3.71 -3.80 -3.93
N ALA A 129 -2.39 -3.64 -3.97
CA ALA A 129 -1.64 -3.09 -2.84
C ALA A 129 -2.04 -1.64 -2.51
N ALA A 130 -2.32 -0.81 -3.52
CA ALA A 130 -2.80 0.56 -3.35
C ALA A 130 -4.19 0.60 -2.72
N ASP A 131 -5.12 -0.20 -3.25
CA ASP A 131 -6.50 -0.28 -2.75
C ASP A 131 -6.52 -0.82 -1.30
N ILE A 132 -5.66 -1.79 -0.95
CA ILE A 132 -5.54 -2.27 0.44
C ILE A 132 -4.99 -1.18 1.36
N ALA A 133 -3.95 -0.45 0.94
CA ALA A 133 -3.40 0.66 1.73
C ALA A 133 -4.45 1.76 1.95
N HIS A 134 -5.21 2.10 0.90
CA HIS A 134 -6.30 3.06 0.95
C HIS A 134 -7.41 2.59 1.90
N THR A 135 -7.84 1.33 1.76
CA THR A 135 -8.82 0.69 2.64
C THR A 135 -8.36 0.77 4.10
N ALA A 136 -7.13 0.37 4.38
CA ALA A 136 -6.55 0.43 5.71
C ALA A 136 -6.57 1.86 6.28
N ALA A 137 -6.18 2.87 5.51
CA ALA A 137 -6.23 4.26 5.94
C ALA A 137 -7.67 4.77 6.16
N TYR A 138 -8.62 4.29 5.37
CA TYR A 138 -10.02 4.73 5.39
C TYR A 138 -10.79 4.14 6.58
N ILE A 139 -10.68 2.82 6.82
CA ILE A 139 -11.44 2.12 7.86
C ILE A 139 -10.86 2.26 9.26
N SER A 140 -9.61 2.73 9.38
CA SER A 140 -8.97 2.87 10.69
C SER A 140 -9.64 3.96 11.50
N ASP A 141 -9.90 3.69 12.77
CA ASP A 141 -10.41 4.68 13.70
C ASP A 141 -9.25 5.36 14.46
N PRO A 142 -9.42 6.61 14.92
CA PRO A 142 -8.48 7.21 15.85
C PRO A 142 -8.37 6.31 17.07
N ALA A 143 -7.14 5.99 17.48
CA ALA A 143 -6.97 5.17 18.66
C ALA A 143 -7.50 5.92 19.88
N GLY A 144 -8.17 5.19 20.78
CA GLY A 144 -8.53 5.70 22.10
C GLY A 144 -7.33 5.84 23.05
N SER A 145 -6.10 5.57 22.58
CA SER A 145 -4.87 5.74 23.34
C SER A 145 -4.49 7.23 23.41
N GLN A 146 -3.90 7.64 24.54
CA GLN A 146 -3.42 9.02 24.69
C GLN A 146 -2.13 9.29 23.89
N ASP A 147 -1.42 8.24 23.48
CA ASP A 147 -0.14 8.38 22.79
C ASP A 147 -0.33 8.47 21.28
N THR A 148 0.18 9.56 20.71
CA THR A 148 0.19 9.83 19.27
C THR A 148 1.24 8.97 18.58
N THR A 149 0.85 7.80 18.07
CA THR A 149 1.78 6.80 17.50
C THR A 149 1.13 6.01 16.35
N PHE A 150 1.95 5.29 15.59
CA PHE A 150 1.47 4.35 14.58
C PHE A 150 0.92 3.05 15.21
N HIS A 151 -0.28 2.66 14.79
CA HIS A 151 -0.96 1.45 15.28
C HIS A 151 -0.91 0.30 14.28
N THR A 152 -0.42 -0.85 14.74
CA THR A 152 -0.48 -2.10 13.97
C THR A 152 -1.92 -2.55 13.82
N LEU A 153 -2.34 -2.83 12.58
CA LEU A 153 -3.68 -3.30 12.27
C LEU A 153 -3.76 -4.82 12.34
N SER A 154 -4.89 -5.33 12.83
CA SER A 154 -5.23 -6.74 12.72
C SER A 154 -5.45 -7.11 11.26
N LEU A 155 -4.66 -8.06 10.76
CA LEU A 155 -4.77 -8.53 9.37
C LEU A 155 -6.07 -9.28 9.11
N ASP A 156 -6.64 -9.94 10.13
CA ASP A 156 -7.92 -10.63 10.00
C ASP A 156 -9.04 -9.62 9.77
N VAL A 157 -9.08 -8.56 10.58
CA VAL A 157 -10.05 -7.46 10.43
C VAL A 157 -9.89 -6.79 9.06
N LEU A 158 -8.65 -6.53 8.65
CA LEU A 158 -8.39 -5.90 7.35
C LEU A 158 -8.75 -6.84 6.18
N ASN A 159 -8.52 -8.15 6.30
CA ASN A 159 -8.90 -9.13 5.28
C ASN A 159 -10.41 -9.23 5.09
N ASP A 160 -11.19 -9.09 6.17
CA ASP A 160 -12.65 -9.14 6.13
C ASP A 160 -13.29 -7.80 5.71
N ALA A 161 -12.53 -6.71 5.74
CA ALA A 161 -12.99 -5.39 5.34
C ALA A 161 -13.32 -5.32 3.83
N PRO A 162 -14.33 -4.52 3.41
CA PRO A 162 -14.57 -4.22 2.01
C PRO A 162 -13.33 -3.57 1.37
N LEU A 163 -12.95 -4.03 0.17
CA LEU A 163 -11.86 -3.39 -0.57
C LEU A 163 -12.38 -2.08 -1.18
N ILE A 164 -11.84 -0.95 -0.77
CA ILE A 164 -12.15 0.39 -1.28
C ILE A 164 -11.08 0.77 -2.30
N SER A 165 -11.50 1.11 -3.52
CA SER A 165 -10.53 1.52 -4.55
C SER A 165 -10.00 2.92 -4.30
N GLU A 166 -8.68 3.08 -4.34
CA GLU A 166 -8.04 4.40 -4.26
C GLU A 166 -8.46 5.29 -5.42
N SER A 167 -8.59 4.72 -6.62
CA SER A 167 -8.95 5.45 -7.84
C SER A 167 -10.44 5.77 -7.95
N GLN A 168 -11.30 4.99 -7.28
CA GLN A 168 -12.75 5.09 -7.32
C GLN A 168 -13.37 4.83 -5.92
N PRO A 169 -13.13 5.70 -4.93
CA PRO A 169 -13.49 5.43 -3.53
C PRO A 169 -15.00 5.35 -3.28
N ASN A 170 -15.82 5.94 -4.16
CA ASN A 170 -17.28 5.91 -4.08
C ASN A 170 -17.92 4.74 -4.85
N ALA A 171 -17.13 3.92 -5.54
CA ALA A 171 -17.66 2.77 -6.24
C ALA A 171 -18.11 1.70 -5.22
N PRO A 172 -19.32 1.11 -5.37
CA PRO A 172 -19.75 0.04 -4.49
C PRO A 172 -18.84 -1.16 -4.67
N SER A 173 -18.20 -1.61 -3.59
CA SER A 173 -17.39 -2.83 -3.59
C SER A 173 -18.15 -3.94 -2.88
N SER A 174 -18.38 -5.04 -3.58
CA SER A 174 -18.91 -6.27 -3.00
C SER A 174 -17.82 -7.24 -2.55
N ALA A 175 -16.55 -6.90 -2.80
CA ALA A 175 -15.40 -7.74 -2.50
C ALA A 175 -14.72 -7.28 -1.22
N THR A 176 -14.21 -8.23 -0.45
CA THR A 176 -13.32 -7.98 0.69
C THR A 176 -11.87 -7.89 0.23
N VAL A 177 -10.99 -7.38 1.08
CA VAL A 177 -9.53 -7.46 0.86
C VAL A 177 -9.11 -8.92 0.64
N GLY A 178 -9.56 -9.83 1.51
CA GLY A 178 -9.21 -11.24 1.45
C GLY A 178 -9.71 -11.94 0.18
N SER A 179 -10.94 -11.65 -0.28
CA SER A 179 -11.41 -12.18 -1.57
C SER A 179 -10.63 -11.61 -2.74
N SER A 180 -10.27 -10.34 -2.71
CA SER A 180 -9.51 -9.69 -3.78
C SER A 180 -8.07 -10.21 -3.88
N ILE A 181 -7.46 -10.56 -2.74
CA ILE A 181 -6.18 -11.28 -2.71
C ILE A 181 -6.33 -12.66 -3.36
N ARG A 182 -7.35 -13.44 -2.97
CA ARG A 182 -7.62 -14.78 -3.55
C ARG A 182 -7.88 -14.72 -5.05
N ASP A 183 -8.61 -13.70 -5.50
CA ASP A 183 -8.91 -13.47 -6.91
C ASP A 183 -7.64 -13.15 -7.69
N THR A 184 -6.76 -12.35 -7.12
CA THR A 184 -5.46 -12.04 -7.72
C THR A 184 -4.58 -13.29 -7.78
N ILE A 185 -4.51 -14.09 -6.71
CA ILE A 185 -3.82 -15.39 -6.70
C ILE A 185 -4.35 -16.29 -7.82
N ALA A 186 -5.67 -16.34 -8.02
CA ALA A 186 -6.28 -17.16 -9.05
C ALA A 186 -5.94 -16.72 -10.49
N LYS A 187 -5.64 -15.42 -10.68
CA LYS A 187 -5.21 -14.83 -11.95
C LYS A 187 -3.71 -15.02 -12.19
N VAL A 188 -2.87 -14.77 -11.19
CA VAL A 188 -1.40 -14.81 -11.33
C VAL A 188 -0.79 -16.20 -11.12
N GLY A 189 -1.43 -17.06 -10.32
CA GLY A 189 -0.96 -18.42 -10.03
C GLY A 189 0.15 -18.51 -8.97
N GLU A 190 0.48 -17.41 -8.31
CA GLU A 190 1.44 -17.31 -7.21
C GLU A 190 0.71 -16.99 -5.89
N LYS A 191 1.30 -17.41 -4.77
CA LYS A 191 0.87 -16.99 -3.44
C LYS A 191 1.03 -15.48 -3.30
N ILE A 192 -0.01 -14.86 -2.77
CA ILE A 192 -0.01 -13.47 -2.34
C ILE A 192 -0.40 -13.44 -0.86
N SER A 193 0.32 -12.70 -0.06
CA SER A 193 0.03 -12.57 1.38
C SER A 193 0.14 -11.12 1.81
N LEU A 194 -0.89 -10.63 2.49
CA LEU A 194 -0.81 -9.41 3.27
C LEU A 194 0.00 -9.73 4.54
N ARG A 195 1.19 -9.15 4.68
CA ARG A 195 2.15 -9.52 5.73
C ARG A 195 2.03 -8.68 6.99
N ARG A 196 1.79 -7.38 6.82
CA ARG A 196 1.62 -6.43 7.92
C ARG A 196 0.94 -5.16 7.41
N ALA A 197 0.29 -4.48 8.32
CA ALA A 197 -0.39 -3.22 8.08
C ALA A 197 -0.27 -2.33 9.31
N VAL A 198 -0.03 -1.05 9.09
CA VAL A 198 0.05 -0.03 10.13
C VAL A 198 -0.78 1.16 9.69
N SER A 199 -1.44 1.82 10.64
CA SER A 199 -2.19 3.04 10.41
C SER A 199 -1.76 4.14 11.37
N LEU A 200 -2.03 5.37 10.97
CA LEU A 200 -1.93 6.54 11.83
C LEU A 200 -3.19 7.36 11.61
N VAL A 201 -3.97 7.56 12.67
CA VAL A 201 -5.20 8.33 12.64
C VAL A 201 -5.20 9.28 13.83
N GLU A 202 -4.85 10.52 13.57
CA GLU A 202 -4.82 11.59 14.56
C GLU A 202 -5.93 12.58 14.24
N SER A 203 -6.74 12.85 15.27
CA SER A 203 -7.72 13.93 15.17
C SER A 203 -7.01 15.28 15.06
N PRO A 204 -7.65 16.28 14.45
CA PRO A 204 -7.12 17.63 14.49
C PRO A 204 -6.85 18.08 15.92
N PRO A 205 -5.69 18.68 16.19
CA PRO A 205 -5.45 19.35 17.46
C PRO A 205 -6.54 20.41 17.71
N PRO A 206 -6.89 20.71 18.97
CA PRO A 206 -7.85 21.78 19.28
C PRO A 206 -7.46 23.09 18.58
N ALA A 207 -8.44 23.87 18.11
CA ALA A 207 -8.17 25.08 17.31
C ALA A 207 -7.32 26.16 18.01
N GLN A 208 -7.22 26.09 19.34
CA GLN A 208 -6.41 26.99 20.19
C GLN A 208 -5.05 26.40 20.55
N SER A 209 -4.77 25.17 20.12
CA SER A 209 -3.47 24.55 20.35
C SER A 209 -2.45 25.21 19.44
N ASN A 210 -1.33 25.61 20.02
CA ASN A 210 -0.16 26.07 19.29
C ASN A 210 0.59 24.90 18.64
N VAL A 211 -0.09 23.78 18.36
CA VAL A 211 0.50 22.52 17.89
C VAL A 211 -0.24 22.06 16.63
N GLY A 212 0.51 21.67 15.61
CA GLY A 212 -0.02 21.05 14.40
C GLY A 212 0.75 19.79 14.07
N LEU A 213 0.02 18.77 13.62
CA LEU A 213 0.59 17.52 13.19
C LEU A 213 0.79 17.51 11.68
N ARG A 214 1.86 16.87 11.23
CA ARG A 214 2.19 16.69 9.82
C ARG A 214 2.75 15.30 9.57
N LEU A 215 2.43 14.73 8.41
CA LEU A 215 2.94 13.42 8.02
C LEU A 215 3.89 13.55 6.84
N ALA A 216 5.15 13.19 7.07
CA ALA A 216 6.12 12.94 6.02
C ALA A 216 5.97 11.51 5.49
N SER A 217 6.04 11.33 4.17
CA SER A 217 5.93 10.02 3.52
C SER A 217 6.90 9.91 2.34
N TYR A 218 7.50 8.74 2.17
CA TYR A 218 8.33 8.42 1.02
C TYR A 218 8.37 6.92 0.75
N ASN A 219 8.25 6.54 -0.52
CA ASN A 219 8.48 5.19 -1.00
C ASN A 219 9.65 5.17 -1.98
N HIS A 220 10.54 4.18 -1.85
CA HIS A 220 11.68 3.98 -2.73
C HIS A 220 11.52 2.73 -3.60
N GLY A 221 11.93 2.83 -4.86
CA GLY A 221 11.80 1.72 -5.82
C GLY A 221 10.41 1.61 -6.45
N ALA A 222 9.67 2.73 -6.54
CA ALA A 222 8.41 2.81 -7.28
C ALA A 222 8.62 2.43 -8.75
N ILE A 223 7.64 1.72 -9.32
CA ILE A 223 7.65 1.34 -10.75
C ILE A 223 6.58 2.14 -11.48
N THR A 224 5.31 1.92 -11.12
CA THR A 224 4.16 2.56 -11.77
C THR A 224 3.45 3.54 -10.83
N ILE A 225 3.29 3.17 -9.56
CA ILE A 225 2.55 3.94 -8.55
C ILE A 225 3.56 4.58 -7.59
N PRO A 226 3.63 5.93 -7.49
CA PRO A 226 4.63 6.63 -6.66
C PRO A 226 4.52 6.36 -5.16
N THR A 227 3.34 5.99 -4.66
CA THR A 227 3.07 5.64 -3.26
C THR A 227 3.47 4.20 -2.91
N GLN A 228 4.22 3.54 -3.80
CA GLN A 228 4.64 2.14 -3.64
C GLN A 228 6.13 1.97 -3.87
N GLY A 229 6.70 0.90 -3.32
CA GLY A 229 8.10 0.58 -3.56
C GLY A 229 8.60 -0.62 -2.76
N ARG A 230 9.91 -0.82 -2.79
CA ARG A 230 10.62 -1.83 -1.98
C ARG A 230 10.87 -1.37 -0.56
N ILE A 231 10.95 -0.07 -0.34
CA ILE A 231 11.09 0.55 0.97
C ILE A 231 9.98 1.60 1.11
N GLY A 232 9.29 1.61 2.24
CA GLY A 232 8.34 2.66 2.61
C GLY A 232 8.74 3.30 3.93
N SER A 233 8.55 4.61 4.03
CA SER A 233 8.78 5.40 5.23
C SER A 233 7.62 6.36 5.47
N LEU A 234 7.12 6.38 6.71
CA LEU A 234 6.21 7.38 7.24
C LEU A 234 6.85 7.99 8.50
N ALA A 235 6.76 9.31 8.68
CA ALA A 235 7.20 9.98 9.89
C ALA A 235 6.21 11.06 10.32
N LEU A 236 5.75 10.96 11.55
CA LEU A 236 4.85 11.92 12.16
C LEU A 236 5.64 13.04 12.81
N LEU A 237 5.29 14.27 12.46
CA LEU A 237 5.92 15.49 12.94
C LEU A 237 4.93 16.31 13.77
N ALA A 238 5.43 16.93 14.83
CA ALA A 238 4.73 18.00 15.51
C ALA A 238 5.45 19.32 15.27
N LEU A 239 4.67 20.32 14.86
CA LEU A 239 5.08 21.70 14.77
C LEU A 239 4.43 22.45 15.91
N LYS A 240 5.21 23.21 16.68
CA LYS A 240 4.72 24.07 17.75
C LYS A 240 5.02 25.53 17.41
N SER A 241 4.02 26.40 17.44
CA SER A 241 4.19 27.85 17.33
C SER A 241 2.90 28.59 17.70
N PRO A 242 2.98 29.74 18.39
CA PRO A 242 1.82 30.62 18.59
C PRO A 242 1.31 31.26 17.29
N ARG A 243 2.10 31.23 16.22
CA ARG A 243 1.78 31.81 14.90
C ARG A 243 1.46 30.76 13.85
N LEU A 244 1.16 29.52 14.26
CA LEU A 244 1.01 28.39 13.35
C LEU A 244 -0.02 28.64 12.24
N ALA A 245 -1.19 29.20 12.59
CA ALA A 245 -2.23 29.53 11.62
C ALA A 245 -1.76 30.55 10.56
N GLU A 246 -0.98 31.55 10.97
CA GLU A 246 -0.39 32.55 10.07
C GLU A 246 0.66 31.92 9.14
N LEU A 247 1.54 31.08 9.70
CA LEU A 247 2.57 30.37 8.93
C LEU A 247 1.95 29.47 7.86
N PHE A 248 0.91 28.72 8.19
CA PHE A 248 0.23 27.83 7.23
C PHE A 248 -0.63 28.57 6.19
N ALA A 249 -0.95 29.85 6.41
CA ALA A 249 -1.56 30.68 5.37
C ALA A 249 -0.57 30.96 4.21
N SER A 250 0.74 30.96 4.50
CA SER A 250 1.78 31.15 3.49
C SER A 250 1.96 29.90 2.62
N GLU A 251 1.89 30.07 1.30
CA GLU A 251 2.22 29.00 0.35
C GLU A 251 3.72 28.66 0.35
N ALA A 252 4.58 29.67 0.55
CA ALA A 252 6.02 29.47 0.64
C ALA A 252 6.39 28.59 1.85
N PHE A 253 5.81 28.86 3.02
CA PHE A 253 6.03 28.03 4.20
C PHE A 253 5.58 26.58 3.98
N ARG A 254 4.38 26.38 3.41
CA ARG A 254 3.86 25.05 3.10
C ARG A 254 4.77 24.29 2.13
N GLY A 255 5.23 24.94 1.05
CA GLY A 255 6.15 24.33 0.09
C GLY A 255 7.52 24.00 0.69
N ASP A 256 8.05 24.86 1.57
CA ASP A 256 9.31 24.61 2.27
C ASP A 256 9.20 23.44 3.25
N LEU A 257 8.08 23.36 3.96
CA LEU A 257 7.79 22.27 4.88
C LEU A 257 7.64 20.93 4.14
N GLU A 258 6.91 20.91 3.01
CA GLU A 258 6.78 19.72 2.17
C GLU A 258 8.14 19.22 1.64
N ARG A 259 9.07 20.14 1.31
CA ARG A 259 10.44 19.78 0.93
C ARG A 259 11.22 19.15 2.09
N LEU A 260 11.13 19.74 3.28
CA LEU A 260 11.77 19.20 4.49
C LEU A 260 11.24 17.81 4.84
N GLU A 261 9.92 17.65 4.85
CA GLU A 261 9.22 16.39 5.13
C GLU A 261 9.65 15.28 4.17
N ARG A 262 9.64 15.56 2.87
CA ARG A 262 10.09 14.60 1.86
C ARG A 262 11.54 14.21 2.05
N SER A 263 12.42 15.17 2.37
CA SER A 263 13.83 14.89 2.66
C SER A 263 14.01 14.04 3.92
N LEU A 264 13.22 14.30 4.97
CA LEU A 264 13.25 13.54 6.21
C LEU A 264 12.77 12.10 6.01
N ALA A 265 11.67 11.88 5.30
CA ALA A 265 11.22 10.53 4.97
C ALA A 265 12.22 9.78 4.06
N ARG A 266 12.93 10.50 3.17
CA ARG A 266 14.04 9.93 2.39
C ARG A 266 15.24 9.56 3.26
N GLN A 267 15.57 10.37 4.27
CA GLN A 267 16.62 10.07 5.24
C GLN A 267 16.28 8.76 5.96
N ILE A 268 15.08 8.66 6.53
CA ILE A 268 14.63 7.45 7.23
C ILE A 268 14.66 6.22 6.30
N ALA A 269 14.20 6.36 5.06
CA ALA A 269 14.23 5.25 4.10
C ALA A 269 15.67 4.84 3.70
N GLY A 270 16.58 5.80 3.55
CA GLY A 270 17.91 5.60 2.99
C GLY A 270 18.97 5.11 3.98
N PHE A 271 18.75 5.30 5.28
CA PHE A 271 19.73 4.98 6.33
C PHE A 271 19.19 3.96 7.32
N GLU A 272 20.06 3.31 8.09
CA GLU A 272 19.68 2.38 9.16
C GLU A 272 19.16 3.16 10.39
N THR A 273 17.99 3.78 10.26
CA THR A 273 17.35 4.54 11.31
C THR A 273 16.46 3.62 12.15
N LEU A 274 16.84 3.39 13.42
CA LEU A 274 16.15 2.48 14.34
C LEU A 274 15.45 3.20 15.49
N SER A 275 15.89 4.40 15.86
CA SER A 275 15.26 5.24 16.89
C SER A 275 15.26 6.72 16.46
N ILE A 276 14.46 7.55 17.13
CA ILE A 276 14.46 9.01 16.88
C ILE A 276 15.67 9.66 17.53
N SER A 277 15.91 9.34 18.80
CA SER A 277 16.95 9.93 19.63
C SER A 277 17.83 8.86 20.27
N SER A 278 19.05 9.26 20.59
CA SER A 278 19.96 8.48 21.42
C SER A 278 19.59 8.53 22.90
N PRO A 279 19.90 7.47 23.68
CA PRO A 279 19.92 7.56 25.14
C PRO A 279 20.86 8.68 25.60
N LYS A 280 20.57 9.28 26.77
CA LYS A 280 21.25 10.49 27.28
C LYS A 280 22.78 10.40 27.33
N ASP A 281 23.33 9.20 27.49
CA ASP A 281 24.77 8.97 27.69
C ASP A 281 25.45 8.19 26.55
N THR A 282 24.76 7.93 25.43
CA THR A 282 25.32 7.11 24.34
C THR A 282 24.81 7.57 22.98
N LYS A 283 25.71 8.04 22.12
CA LYS A 283 25.38 8.43 20.75
C LYS A 283 25.28 7.18 19.85
N LEU A 284 24.12 6.95 19.27
CA LEU A 284 23.86 5.86 18.33
C LEU A 284 23.84 6.39 16.89
N GLU A 285 24.62 5.77 16.01
CA GLU A 285 24.60 6.10 14.57
C GLU A 285 23.25 5.76 13.91
N THR A 286 22.47 4.89 14.55
CA THR A 286 21.13 4.49 14.12
C THR A 286 20.01 5.40 14.66
N ALA A 287 20.33 6.38 15.52
CA ALA A 287 19.36 7.37 15.97
C ALA A 287 19.21 8.49 14.94
N LEU A 288 17.98 8.77 14.51
CA LEU A 288 17.67 9.75 13.46
C LEU A 288 18.32 11.11 13.71
N TYR A 289 18.18 11.63 14.93
CA TYR A 289 18.66 12.95 15.32
C TYR A 289 20.18 13.08 15.33
N ASP A 290 20.90 11.97 15.44
CA ASP A 290 22.36 11.96 15.45
C ASP A 290 22.96 11.73 14.06
N GLN A 291 22.15 11.31 13.09
CA GLN A 291 22.58 11.09 11.72
C GLN A 291 22.83 12.43 10.99
N PRO A 292 23.88 12.53 10.16
CA PRO A 292 24.02 13.62 9.20
C PRO A 292 22.80 13.66 8.27
N PHE A 293 22.19 14.84 8.09
CA PHE A 293 20.99 14.96 7.26
C PHE A 293 21.32 15.04 5.77
N MET A 294 21.79 13.93 5.22
CA MET A 294 22.34 13.80 3.87
C MET A 294 21.27 13.96 2.77
N MET A 295 20.00 13.69 3.10
CA MET A 295 18.90 13.75 2.13
C MET A 295 18.25 15.13 2.02
N PHE A 296 18.70 16.13 2.80
CA PHE A 296 18.24 17.51 2.72
C PHE A 296 19.19 18.35 1.85
N PRO A 297 18.75 18.83 0.67
CA PRO A 297 19.63 19.53 -0.27
C PRO A 297 20.30 20.78 0.29
N ASP A 298 19.64 21.46 1.23
CA ASP A 298 20.13 22.73 1.80
C ASP A 298 21.13 22.51 2.95
N ASN A 299 21.48 21.25 3.28
CA ASN A 299 22.45 20.90 4.33
C ASN A 299 23.88 20.71 3.77
N SER A 300 24.52 21.79 3.33
CA SER A 300 25.90 21.75 2.82
C SER A 300 26.97 21.59 3.91
N SER A 301 26.62 21.84 5.17
CA SER A 301 27.51 21.88 6.34
C SER A 301 27.72 20.51 7.00
N GLY A 302 26.98 19.47 6.57
CA GLY A 302 27.07 18.13 7.15
C GLY A 302 26.42 18.01 8.53
N GLU A 303 25.49 18.92 8.84
CA GLU A 303 24.81 18.97 10.14
C GLU A 303 23.89 17.76 10.32
N THR A 304 23.65 17.42 11.58
CA THR A 304 22.75 16.35 11.96
C THR A 304 21.30 16.70 11.67
N VAL A 305 20.41 15.70 11.60
CA VAL A 305 18.97 15.92 11.45
C VAL A 305 18.45 16.85 12.54
N HIS A 306 18.84 16.64 13.80
CA HIS A 306 18.37 17.48 14.91
C HIS A 306 18.77 18.96 14.74
N GLU A 307 20.04 19.22 14.42
CA GLU A 307 20.55 20.59 14.21
C GLU A 307 19.84 21.29 13.05
N VAL A 308 19.60 20.56 11.95
CA VAL A 308 18.90 21.11 10.78
C VAL A 308 17.44 21.39 11.10
N LEU A 309 16.71 20.48 11.77
CA LEU A 309 15.31 20.71 12.14
C LEU A 309 15.18 21.90 13.09
N TRP A 310 16.10 22.03 14.05
CA TRP A 310 16.17 23.17 14.96
C TRP A 310 16.38 24.49 14.22
N LYS A 311 17.42 24.58 13.39
CA LYS A 311 17.73 25.79 12.61
C LYS A 311 16.63 26.13 11.63
N TRP A 312 16.05 25.13 10.96
CA TRP A 312 14.93 25.34 10.05
C TRP A 312 13.72 25.92 10.79
N ALA A 313 13.39 25.40 11.97
CA ALA A 313 12.28 25.91 12.78
C ALA A 313 12.49 27.38 13.19
N GLN A 314 13.71 27.76 13.58
CA GLN A 314 14.06 29.16 13.85
C GLN A 314 13.93 30.04 12.60
N GLN A 315 14.53 29.62 11.49
CA GLN A 315 14.52 30.37 10.22
C GLN A 315 13.12 30.59 9.65
N LYS A 316 12.21 29.63 9.88
CA LYS A 316 10.81 29.70 9.43
C LYS A 316 9.87 30.33 10.44
N GLY A 317 10.38 30.82 11.57
CA GLY A 317 9.60 31.54 12.58
C GLY A 317 8.66 30.65 13.41
N LEU A 318 8.94 29.35 13.52
CA LEU A 318 8.23 28.46 14.45
C LEU A 318 8.61 28.75 15.90
N VAL A 319 9.89 29.08 16.14
CA VAL A 319 10.42 29.49 17.45
C VAL A 319 10.36 31.02 17.54
N GLY A 320 9.89 31.54 18.69
CA GLY A 320 9.88 32.97 19.00
C GLY A 320 11.28 33.54 19.30
N SER A 321 11.36 34.60 20.09
CA SER A 321 12.64 35.16 20.55
C SER A 321 13.43 34.17 21.43
N GLU A 322 14.72 34.45 21.69
CA GLU A 322 15.60 33.61 22.54
C GLU A 322 15.07 33.36 23.97
N GLU A 323 14.09 34.12 24.43
CA GLU A 323 13.40 33.92 25.72
C GLU A 323 12.20 32.95 25.65
N GLU A 324 11.72 32.61 24.44
CA GLU A 324 10.52 31.79 24.20
C GLU A 324 10.87 30.41 23.57
N VAL A 325 12.09 29.92 23.78
CA VAL A 325 12.65 28.71 23.15
C VAL A 325 11.80 27.45 23.41
N GLU A 326 11.12 27.37 24.55
CA GLU A 326 10.21 26.26 24.89
C GLU A 326 8.81 26.37 24.23
N SER A 327 8.51 27.51 23.59
CA SER A 327 7.18 27.81 23.04
C SER A 327 6.96 27.31 21.61
N GLY A 328 8.01 26.92 20.89
CA GLY A 328 7.92 26.55 19.48
C GLY A 328 9.02 25.61 19.01
N GLY A 329 8.82 25.00 17.83
CA GLY A 329 9.78 24.05 17.27
C GLY A 329 9.16 23.08 16.28
N LEU A 330 9.98 22.17 15.77
CA LEU A 330 9.58 21.06 14.92
C LEU A 330 10.29 19.80 15.42
N VAL A 331 9.51 18.75 15.71
CA VAL A 331 10.03 17.48 16.23
C VAL A 331 9.39 16.31 15.50
N VAL A 332 10.14 15.21 15.39
CA VAL A 332 9.64 13.90 15.00
C VAL A 332 9.04 13.24 16.23
N LEU A 333 7.77 12.85 16.15
CA LEU A 333 7.06 12.14 17.22
C LEU A 333 7.24 10.62 17.11
N ASP A 334 7.09 10.10 15.89
CA ASP A 334 7.18 8.67 15.60
C ASP A 334 7.53 8.47 14.13
N PHE A 335 8.07 7.30 13.77
CA PHE A 335 8.25 6.90 12.38
C PHE A 335 8.08 5.39 12.18
N ARG A 336 7.75 5.00 10.96
CA ARG A 336 7.78 3.61 10.50
C ARG A 336 8.57 3.53 9.22
N LYS A 337 9.51 2.59 9.16
CA LYS A 337 10.31 2.27 7.98
C LYS A 337 10.20 0.77 7.76
N TRP A 338 9.80 0.37 6.56
CA TRP A 338 9.70 -1.03 6.17
C TRP A 338 10.45 -1.29 4.87
N THR A 339 11.18 -2.40 4.83
CA THR A 339 11.72 -2.99 3.61
C THR A 339 10.97 -4.28 3.29
N VAL A 340 10.59 -4.48 2.02
CA VAL A 340 9.94 -5.72 1.57
C VAL A 340 10.79 -6.93 1.97
N GLY A 341 10.15 -7.90 2.60
CA GLY A 341 10.76 -9.17 2.95
C GLY A 341 11.45 -9.19 4.32
N GLU A 342 11.66 -8.03 4.97
CA GLU A 342 12.38 -7.96 6.25
C GLU A 342 11.64 -8.72 7.36
N THR A 343 12.37 -9.48 8.18
CA THR A 343 11.81 -10.23 9.31
C THR A 343 11.21 -9.27 10.35
N ALA A 344 10.03 -9.59 10.87
CA ALA A 344 9.30 -8.75 11.83
C ALA A 344 10.07 -8.51 13.15
N ASP A 345 11.10 -9.31 13.44
CA ASP A 345 11.94 -9.22 14.63
C ASP A 345 13.02 -8.10 14.56
N ALA A 346 13.03 -7.30 13.49
CA ALA A 346 13.93 -6.15 13.38
C ALA A 346 13.33 -4.83 13.93
N VAL A 347 12.13 -4.88 14.54
CA VAL A 347 11.62 -3.76 15.34
C VAL A 347 12.38 -3.79 16.68
N PRO A 348 13.15 -2.76 17.05
CA PRO A 348 13.77 -2.70 18.37
C PRO A 348 12.65 -2.79 19.41
N GLN A 349 12.76 -3.75 20.32
CA GLN A 349 11.99 -3.67 21.56
C GLN A 349 12.41 -2.38 22.28
N GLU A 350 11.41 -1.61 22.74
CA GLU A 350 11.55 -0.32 23.42
C GLU A 350 12.62 -0.31 24.52
#